data_AF-A0A641RNA8-F1
#
_entry.id   AF-A0A641RNA8-F1
#
_cell.length_a   1.000
_cell.length_b   1.000
_cell.length_c   1.000
_cell.angle_alpha   90.00
_cell.angle_beta   90.00
_cell.angle_gamma   90.00
#
_symmetry.space_group_name_H-M   'P 1'
#
loop_
_entity.id
_entity.type
_entity.pdbx_description
1 polymer ?
#
loop_
_entity_poly.entity_id
_entity_poly.type
_entity_poly.pdbx_seq_one_letter_code
_entity_poly.pdbx_strand_id
1 'polypeptide(L)'
;VKEKMIANVSMTGGWECALHEIETGKVSTETFTQSINSYTQQITSELLALKLNHPDLPHCNCPKCGAETIIVFNKVAKCSDPNCGFLLFRTFNGRELTDNQMLLLLSGKRTGYLKFTSKKGKKYEASLELDDNYRIEMTFKDNKPKK
;
A
#
# COMPACT_ATOMS: atom_id res chain seq x y z
N VAL A 1 -9.16 -9.10 -8.40
CA VAL A 1 -10.47 -8.50 -8.78
C VAL A 1 -10.76 -8.61 -10.27
N LYS A 2 -9.77 -8.50 -11.19
CA LYS A 2 -9.99 -8.64 -12.64
C LYS A 2 -10.75 -9.89 -13.10
N GLU A 3 -10.64 -11.00 -12.35
CA GLU A 3 -11.30 -12.27 -12.66
C GLU A 3 -12.64 -12.48 -11.93
N LYS A 4 -13.12 -11.47 -11.18
CA LYS A 4 -14.35 -11.53 -10.40
C LYS A 4 -15.54 -10.99 -11.19
N MET A 5 -16.75 -11.43 -10.83
CA MET A 5 -17.99 -11.04 -11.51
C MET A 5 -18.18 -9.53 -11.64
N ILE A 6 -17.77 -8.77 -10.62
CA ILE A 6 -17.81 -7.30 -10.59
C ILE A 6 -17.02 -6.62 -11.73
N ALA A 7 -16.04 -7.31 -12.32
CA ALA A 7 -15.21 -6.80 -13.41
C ALA A 7 -15.57 -7.40 -14.79
N ASN A 8 -16.63 -8.22 -14.86
CA ASN A 8 -17.02 -8.92 -16.08
C ASN A 8 -17.90 -8.04 -16.98
N VAL A 9 -17.35 -7.63 -18.13
CA VAL A 9 -18.06 -6.81 -19.13
C VAL A 9 -19.29 -7.49 -19.74
N SER A 10 -19.33 -8.83 -19.81
CA SER A 10 -20.50 -9.57 -20.30
C SER A 10 -21.72 -9.42 -19.37
N MET A 11 -21.50 -9.09 -18.09
CA MET A 11 -22.61 -8.81 -17.17
C MET A 11 -23.38 -7.57 -17.59
N THR A 12 -22.70 -6.50 -18.04
CA THR A 12 -23.37 -5.27 -18.50
C THR A 12 -24.30 -5.56 -19.68
N GLY A 13 -23.86 -6.37 -20.65
CA GLY A 13 -24.71 -6.78 -21.77
C GLY A 13 -25.89 -7.67 -21.36
N GLY A 14 -25.69 -8.54 -20.37
CA GLY A 14 -26.77 -9.36 -19.80
C GLY A 14 -27.88 -8.52 -19.15
N TRP A 15 -27.52 -7.42 -18.49
CA TRP A 15 -28.49 -6.51 -17.87
C TRP A 15 -29.29 -5.73 -18.90
N GLU A 16 -28.66 -5.26 -19.97
CA GLU A 16 -29.36 -4.59 -21.08
C GLU A 16 -30.36 -5.53 -21.77
N CYS A 17 -29.98 -6.79 -22.01
CA CYS A 17 -30.91 -7.81 -22.52
C CYS A 17 -32.08 -8.05 -21.57
N ALA A 18 -31.81 -8.22 -20.26
CA ALA A 18 -32.86 -8.46 -19.28
C ALA A 18 -33.83 -7.28 -19.16
N LEU A 19 -33.33 -6.04 -19.25
CA LEU A 19 -34.18 -4.84 -19.27
C LEU A 19 -35.08 -4.80 -20.53
N HIS A 20 -34.56 -5.19 -21.68
CA HIS A 20 -35.35 -5.30 -22.91
C HIS A 20 -36.39 -6.43 -22.84
N GLU A 21 -36.08 -7.54 -22.17
CA GLU A 21 -37.03 -8.63 -21.94
C GLU A 21 -38.16 -8.23 -20.98
N ILE A 22 -37.91 -7.34 -20.03
CA ILE A 22 -38.96 -6.73 -19.19
C ILE A 22 -39.85 -5.80 -20.02
N GLU A 23 -39.24 -4.94 -20.85
CA GLU A 23 -39.97 -4.03 -21.76
C GLU A 23 -40.90 -4.80 -22.71
N THR A 24 -40.45 -5.94 -23.21
CA THR A 24 -41.22 -6.81 -24.12
C THR A 24 -42.14 -7.81 -23.38
N GLY A 25 -42.20 -7.76 -22.04
CA GLY A 25 -43.07 -8.59 -21.21
C GLY A 25 -42.67 -10.07 -21.12
N LYS A 26 -41.47 -10.43 -21.57
CA LYS A 26 -40.92 -11.79 -21.54
C LYS A 26 -40.40 -12.20 -20.16
N VAL A 27 -39.99 -11.24 -19.34
CA VAL A 27 -39.48 -11.45 -17.98
C VAL A 27 -40.23 -10.52 -17.03
N SER A 28 -40.65 -11.04 -15.88
CA SER A 28 -41.29 -10.22 -14.85
C SER A 28 -40.25 -9.39 -14.10
N THR A 29 -40.67 -8.22 -13.64
CA THR A 29 -39.86 -7.33 -12.79
C THR A 29 -39.41 -8.02 -11.50
N GLU A 30 -40.21 -8.94 -10.96
CA GLU A 30 -39.86 -9.74 -9.77
C GLU A 30 -38.67 -10.68 -10.05
N THR A 31 -38.69 -11.40 -11.17
CA THR A 31 -37.58 -12.31 -11.56
C THR A 31 -36.29 -11.53 -11.77
N PHE A 32 -36.37 -10.35 -12.39
CA PHE A 32 -35.20 -9.46 -12.52
C PHE A 32 -34.71 -8.94 -11.17
N THR A 33 -35.61 -8.52 -10.28
CA THR A 33 -35.22 -8.03 -8.95
C THR A 33 -34.56 -9.13 -8.12
N GLN A 34 -35.04 -10.38 -8.22
CA GLN A 34 -34.41 -11.53 -7.59
C GLN A 34 -33.01 -11.82 -8.15
N SER A 35 -32.82 -11.68 -9.47
CA SER A 35 -31.49 -11.87 -10.08
C SER A 35 -30.50 -10.80 -9.62
N ILE A 36 -30.93 -9.54 -9.48
CA ILE A 36 -30.10 -8.46 -8.91
C ILE A 36 -29.71 -8.78 -7.46
N ASN A 37 -30.68 -9.16 -6.63
CA ASN A 37 -30.41 -9.48 -5.22
C ASN A 37 -29.41 -10.64 -5.07
N SER A 38 -29.57 -11.69 -5.88
CA SER A 38 -28.63 -12.83 -5.91
C SER A 38 -27.22 -12.38 -6.33
N TYR A 39 -27.13 -11.54 -7.35
CA TYR A 39 -25.86 -10.98 -7.82
C TYR A 39 -25.17 -10.11 -6.74
N THR A 40 -25.92 -9.25 -6.05
CA THR A 40 -25.41 -8.43 -4.94
C THR A 40 -24.90 -9.31 -3.79
N GLN A 41 -25.64 -10.36 -3.42
CA GLN A 41 -25.21 -11.33 -2.40
C GLN A 41 -23.92 -12.07 -2.80
N GLN A 42 -23.80 -12.42 -4.07
CA GLN A 42 -22.60 -13.08 -4.59
C GLN A 42 -21.37 -12.18 -4.52
N ILE A 43 -21.48 -10.93 -5.00
CA ILE A 43 -20.37 -9.97 -4.93
C ILE A 43 -19.96 -9.69 -3.48
N THR A 44 -20.94 -9.43 -2.61
CA THR A 44 -20.65 -9.14 -1.20
C THR A 44 -19.95 -10.30 -0.51
N SER A 45 -20.41 -11.53 -0.76
CA SER A 45 -19.74 -12.75 -0.27
C SER A 45 -18.32 -12.89 -0.82
N GLU A 46 -18.14 -12.66 -2.12
CA GLU A 46 -16.81 -12.70 -2.75
C GLU A 46 -15.86 -11.67 -2.15
N LEU A 47 -16.33 -10.42 -1.95
CA LEU A 47 -15.53 -9.33 -1.39
C LEU A 47 -15.17 -9.59 0.08
N LEU A 48 -16.12 -10.08 0.89
CA LEU A 48 -15.88 -10.43 2.29
C LEU A 48 -14.90 -11.59 2.44
N ALA A 49 -14.91 -12.54 1.50
CA ALA A 49 -13.97 -13.67 1.49
C ALA A 49 -12.57 -13.28 0.98
N LEU A 50 -12.37 -12.09 0.40
CA LEU A 50 -11.04 -11.64 -0.02
C LEU A 50 -10.17 -11.41 1.20
N LYS A 51 -9.22 -12.32 1.40
CA LYS A 51 -8.06 -12.06 2.25
C LYS A 51 -7.16 -11.05 1.53
N LEU A 52 -7.27 -9.78 1.94
CA LEU A 52 -6.31 -8.77 1.55
C LEU A 52 -5.00 -9.09 2.28
N ASN A 53 -4.08 -9.76 1.59
CA ASN A 53 -2.72 -9.94 2.07
C ASN A 53 -2.03 -8.58 2.04
N HIS A 54 -2.31 -7.73 3.02
CA HIS A 54 -1.32 -6.76 3.43
C HIS A 54 -0.26 -7.57 4.17
N PRO A 55 1.02 -7.52 3.75
CA PRO A 55 2.07 -8.04 4.61
C PRO A 55 1.86 -7.34 5.96
N ASP A 56 1.58 -8.13 7.00
CA ASP A 56 1.49 -7.68 8.39
C ASP A 56 2.80 -6.97 8.66
N LEU A 57 2.82 -5.65 8.49
CA LEU A 57 4.00 -4.90 8.81
C LEU A 57 4.07 -4.93 10.32
N PRO A 58 5.20 -5.36 10.92
CA PRO A 58 5.33 -5.45 12.36
C PRO A 58 4.77 -4.21 13.03
N HIS A 59 3.95 -4.40 14.06
CA HIS A 59 3.47 -3.30 14.89
C HIS A 59 4.69 -2.54 15.41
N CYS A 60 4.88 -1.33 14.87
CA CYS A 60 5.98 -0.44 15.25
C CYS A 60 5.40 0.80 15.89
N ASN A 61 5.94 1.15 17.05
CA ASN A 61 5.60 2.40 17.72
C ASN A 61 6.14 3.59 16.93
N CYS A 62 5.41 4.70 16.97
CA CYS A 62 5.87 5.95 16.38
C CYS A 62 7.14 6.44 17.08
N PRO A 63 8.26 6.67 16.38
CA PRO A 63 9.47 7.20 17.02
C PRO A 63 9.29 8.63 17.55
N LYS A 64 8.29 9.37 17.04
CA LYS A 64 8.01 10.76 17.42
C LYS A 64 7.11 10.92 18.65
N CYS A 65 6.00 10.18 18.71
CA CYS A 65 5.02 10.34 19.79
C CYS A 65 4.81 9.06 20.63
N GLY A 66 5.43 7.94 20.27
CA GLY A 66 5.28 6.66 20.96
C GLY A 66 3.96 5.93 20.69
N ALA A 67 3.05 6.48 19.87
CA ALA A 67 1.78 5.83 19.53
C ALA A 67 1.99 4.41 18.98
N GLU A 68 1.11 3.48 19.35
CA GLU A 68 1.27 2.04 19.08
C GLU A 68 1.17 1.67 17.59
N THR A 69 0.70 2.56 16.73
CA THR A 69 0.44 2.22 15.32
C THR A 69 1.03 3.23 14.35
N ILE A 70 1.96 2.77 13.53
CA ILE A 70 2.33 3.39 12.27
C ILE A 70 1.60 2.66 11.15
N ILE A 71 0.91 3.42 10.30
CA ILE A 71 0.27 2.90 9.09
C ILE A 71 1.28 3.00 7.95
N VAL A 72 1.62 1.87 7.33
CA VAL A 72 2.52 1.84 6.19
C VAL A 72 1.74 1.62 4.91
N PHE A 73 1.75 2.67 4.10
CA PHE A 73 1.27 2.67 2.74
C PHE A 73 2.41 2.30 1.79
N ASN A 74 2.07 1.99 0.53
CA ASN A 74 3.05 1.59 -0.48
C ASN A 74 4.19 2.62 -0.71
N LYS A 75 3.96 3.90 -0.41
CA LYS A 75 4.95 4.97 -0.61
C LYS A 75 5.46 5.61 0.68
N VAL A 76 4.73 5.50 1.78
CA VAL A 76 4.99 6.24 3.02
C VAL A 76 4.57 5.45 4.25
N ALA A 77 5.30 5.62 5.33
CA ALA A 77 4.89 5.24 6.67
C ALA A 77 4.46 6.50 7.43
N LYS A 78 3.25 6.51 7.98
CA LYS A 78 2.66 7.66 8.70
C LYS A 78 2.17 7.22 10.08
N CYS A 79 2.34 8.06 11.09
CA CYS A 79 1.68 7.83 12.38
C CYS A 79 0.15 7.85 12.24
N SER A 80 -0.54 6.99 12.98
CA SER A 80 -2.01 6.97 13.02
C SER A 80 -2.60 8.17 13.75
N ASP A 81 -1.88 8.77 14.71
CA ASP A 81 -2.31 9.95 15.46
C ASP A 81 -2.35 11.19 14.55
N PRO A 82 -3.53 11.83 14.36
CA PRO A 82 -3.65 13.05 13.56
C PRO A 82 -2.82 14.23 14.07
N ASN A 83 -2.52 14.28 15.36
CA ASN A 83 -1.69 15.33 15.96
C ASN A 83 -0.19 15.08 15.75
N CYS A 84 0.18 13.85 15.40
CA CYS A 84 1.56 13.48 15.11
C CYS A 84 1.86 13.59 13.60
N GLY A 85 2.56 14.66 13.21
CA GLY A 85 3.01 14.86 11.83
C GLY A 85 4.17 13.98 11.36
N PHE A 86 4.38 12.80 11.96
CA PHE A 86 5.47 11.90 11.53
C PHE A 86 5.16 11.25 10.19
N LEU A 87 6.11 11.34 9.25
CA LEU A 87 6.02 10.81 7.90
C LEU A 87 7.40 10.35 7.42
N LEU A 88 7.51 9.09 7.01
CA LEU A 88 8.71 8.51 6.43
C LEU A 88 8.41 8.05 5.00
N PHE A 89 9.17 8.53 4.02
CA PHE A 89 9.01 8.11 2.63
C PHE A 89 9.76 6.79 2.37
N ARG A 90 9.12 5.88 1.62
CA ARG A 90 9.73 4.62 1.18
C ARG A 90 10.84 4.85 0.15
N THR A 91 10.73 5.90 -0.65
CA THR A 91 11.74 6.26 -1.63
C THR A 91 12.67 7.33 -1.08
N PHE A 92 13.97 7.06 -1.09
CA PHE A 92 15.01 8.00 -0.68
C PHE A 92 16.14 8.02 -1.71
N ASN A 93 16.53 9.21 -2.19
CA ASN A 93 17.55 9.41 -3.25
C ASN A 93 17.39 8.48 -4.46
N GLY A 94 16.13 8.30 -4.92
CA GLY A 94 15.80 7.48 -6.09
C GLY A 94 15.84 5.97 -5.86
N ARG A 95 16.04 5.52 -4.62
CA ARG A 95 16.00 4.12 -4.21
C ARG A 95 14.76 3.87 -3.37
N GLU A 96 14.05 2.78 -3.66
CA GLU A 96 12.99 2.26 -2.79
C GLU A 96 13.59 1.43 -1.66
N LEU A 97 13.21 1.75 -0.42
CA LEU A 97 13.62 1.04 0.78
C LEU A 97 12.76 -0.21 0.95
N THR A 98 13.40 -1.31 1.36
CA THR A 98 12.68 -2.54 1.69
C THR A 98 11.91 -2.37 3.00
N ASP A 99 10.92 -3.23 3.24
CA ASP A 99 10.16 -3.21 4.50
C ASP A 99 11.08 -3.34 5.71
N ASN A 100 12.06 -4.24 5.66
CA ASN A 100 13.06 -4.38 6.72
C ASN A 100 13.87 -3.09 6.96
N GLN A 101 14.20 -2.34 5.91
CA GLN A 101 14.92 -1.06 6.05
C GLN A 101 14.03 0.01 6.66
N MET A 102 12.76 0.09 6.24
CA MET A 102 11.77 0.97 6.84
C MET A 102 11.59 0.66 8.33
N LEU A 103 11.43 -0.62 8.68
CA LEU A 103 11.27 -1.08 10.05
C LEU A 103 12.48 -0.75 10.94
N LEU A 104 13.70 -0.89 10.41
CA LEU A 104 14.91 -0.48 11.12
C LEU A 104 14.88 1.01 11.45
N LEU A 105 14.56 1.86 10.47
CA LEU A 105 14.46 3.31 10.67
C LEU A 105 13.38 3.66 11.68
N LEU A 106 12.20 3.04 11.58
CA LEU A 106 11.09 3.24 12.53
C LEU A 106 11.46 2.80 13.96
N SER A 107 12.32 1.79 14.09
CA SER A 107 12.86 1.33 15.38
C SER A 107 13.99 2.21 15.92
N GLY A 108 14.32 3.33 15.27
CA GLY A 108 15.44 4.20 15.63
C GLY A 108 16.81 3.58 15.37
N LYS A 109 16.88 2.52 14.55
CA LYS A 109 18.13 1.84 14.20
C LYS A 109 18.65 2.30 12.84
N ARG A 110 19.97 2.34 12.73
CA ARG A 110 20.68 2.58 11.48
C ARG A 110 20.55 1.39 10.53
N THR A 111 20.36 1.65 9.24
CA THR A 111 20.38 0.61 8.20
C THR A 111 21.82 0.13 7.91
N GLY A 112 21.96 -1.01 7.24
CA GLY A 112 23.22 -1.35 6.57
C GLY A 112 23.59 -0.32 5.50
N TYR A 113 24.81 -0.40 4.97
CA TYR A 113 25.24 0.44 3.85
C TYR A 113 24.46 0.08 2.58
N LEU A 114 23.70 1.05 2.07
CA LEU A 114 22.92 0.96 0.86
C LEU A 114 23.65 1.67 -0.28
N LYS A 115 23.54 1.11 -1.49
CA LYS A 115 24.10 1.70 -2.71
C LYS A 115 23.12 2.74 -3.26
N PHE A 116 23.62 3.94 -3.48
CA PHE A 116 22.89 5.07 -4.06
C PHE A 116 23.65 5.66 -5.24
N THR A 117 22.95 6.47 -6.03
CA THR A 117 23.51 7.24 -7.14
C THR A 117 23.26 8.72 -6.88
N SER A 118 24.33 9.52 -6.87
CA SER A 118 24.22 10.97 -6.71
C SER A 118 23.59 11.62 -7.94
N LYS A 119 23.12 12.87 -7.79
CA LYS A 119 22.61 13.68 -8.92
C LYS A 119 23.62 13.81 -10.07
N LYS A 120 24.92 13.67 -9.78
CA LYS A 120 26.03 13.70 -10.77
C LYS A 120 26.38 12.31 -11.33
N GLY A 121 25.56 11.30 -11.09
CA GLY A 121 25.78 9.91 -11.56
C GLY A 121 26.82 9.10 -10.79
N LYS A 122 27.52 9.69 -9.80
CA LYS A 122 28.49 8.96 -8.98
C LYS A 122 27.78 8.01 -8.01
N LYS A 123 28.19 6.74 -8.00
CA LYS A 123 27.73 5.74 -7.04
C LYS A 123 28.43 5.93 -5.70
N TYR A 124 27.68 5.79 -4.61
CA TYR A 124 28.22 5.83 -3.25
C TYR A 124 27.45 4.87 -2.35
N GLU A 125 28.06 4.48 -1.23
CA GLU A 125 27.43 3.67 -0.20
C GLU A 125 27.20 4.52 1.05
N ALA A 126 25.98 4.50 1.57
CA ALA A 126 25.62 5.21 2.80
C ALA A 126 24.64 4.38 3.64
N SER A 127 24.75 4.45 4.96
CA SER A 127 23.72 3.99 5.88
C SER A 127 22.76 5.13 6.18
N LEU A 128 21.51 4.76 6.50
CA LEU A 128 20.45 5.70 6.82
C LEU A 128 20.09 5.58 8.31
N GLU A 129 19.81 6.69 8.96
CA GLU A 129 19.22 6.76 10.31
C GLU A 129 18.27 7.95 10.41
N LEU A 130 17.42 7.98 11.44
CA LEU A 130 16.59 9.14 11.72
C LEU A 130 17.33 10.09 12.68
N ASP A 131 17.37 11.37 12.35
CA ASP A 131 17.89 12.42 13.24
C ASP A 131 16.88 12.77 14.35
N ASP A 132 17.26 13.70 15.22
CA ASP A 132 16.39 14.21 16.31
C ASP A 132 15.10 14.87 15.81
N ASN A 133 15.06 15.27 14.54
CA ASN A 133 13.88 15.83 13.87
C ASN A 133 13.09 14.78 13.08
N TYR A 134 13.43 13.50 13.21
CA TYR A 134 12.83 12.37 12.51
C TYR A 134 12.97 12.43 10.98
N ARG A 135 14.05 13.04 10.49
CA ARG A 135 14.43 13.08 9.08
C ARG A 135 15.53 12.08 8.81
N ILE A 136 15.59 11.57 7.58
CA ILE A 136 16.65 10.64 7.17
C ILE A 136 17.99 11.38 7.08
N GLU A 137 18.92 11.00 7.94
CA GLU A 137 20.34 11.36 7.88
C GLU A 137 21.15 10.23 7.25
N MET A 138 22.24 10.60 6.56
CA MET A 138 23.09 9.66 5.84
C MET A 138 24.50 9.65 6.39
N THR A 139 25.00 8.47 6.74
CA THR A 139 26.43 8.27 7.03
C THR A 139 27.10 7.56 5.86
N PHE A 140 28.00 8.25 5.17
CA PHE A 140 28.74 7.68 4.04
C PHE A 140 29.78 6.66 4.52
N LYS A 141 29.95 5.59 3.75
CA LYS A 141 31.05 4.65 3.98
C LYS A 141 32.35 5.35 3.61
N ASP A 142 33.20 5.59 4.61
CA ASP A 142 34.52 6.19 4.42
C ASP A 142 35.34 5.34 3.44
N ASN A 143 35.48 5.81 2.20
CA ASN A 143 36.47 5.31 1.26
C ASN A 143 37.71 6.20 1.38
N LYS A 144 38.42 6.14 2.52
CA LYS A 144 39.81 6.58 2.52
C LYS A 144 40.58 5.59 1.65
N PRO A 145 41.16 6.00 0.50
CA PRO A 145 42.18 5.18 -0.14
C PRO A 145 43.29 5.02 0.90
N LYS A 146 43.65 3.76 1.22
CA LYS A 146 44.89 3.50 1.95
C LYS A 146 46.01 4.12 1.10
N LYS A 147 46.65 5.15 1.64
CA LYS A 147 47.89 5.72 1.11
C LYS A 147 48.99 4.69 1.16
#